data_AF-A0A3D4QXH4-F1
#
_entry.id   AF-A0A3D4QXH4-F1
#
_cell.length_a   1.000
_cell.length_b   1.000
_cell.length_c   1.000
_cell.angle_alpha   90.00
_cell.angle_beta   90.00
_cell.angle_gamma   90.00
#
_symmetry.space_group_name_H-M   'P 1'
#
loop_
_entity.id
_entity.type
_entity.pdbx_description
1 polymer ?
#
loop_
_entity_poly.entity_id
_entity_poly.type
_entity_poly.pdbx_seq_one_letter_code
_entity_poly.pdbx_strand_id
1 'polypeptide(L)'
;MKSSNLFRNIIIAALFFFTFWFGIRPIITGDEFQRKIKKGESPKGINQYSLVVFGTEPEGLAAALSGARLGLKTLLVTQDSDPGSYVKSGLVTYTSPDYAIVEGSKKKLNNGIYSELFGETGGNFSVTDYITSAKRIMEKEQSLTVWYNAGFLSAEIDGNKVNGISVYYGGEKHLIEAPVFIDATENGDVLTLCNVPYFTGSADIGVPNSYMPVEYNFIISDV
;
A
#
# COMPACT_ATOMS: atom_id res chain seq x y z
N MET A 1 16.75 14.01 -59.74
CA MET A 1 16.99 14.73 -58.47
C MET A 1 15.80 14.80 -57.48
N LYS A 2 14.58 14.29 -57.80
CA LYS A 2 13.43 14.32 -56.87
C LYS A 2 13.26 13.09 -55.96
N SER A 3 13.83 11.93 -56.29
CA SER A 3 13.59 10.70 -55.53
C SER A 3 14.39 10.58 -54.23
N SER A 4 15.55 11.26 -54.10
CA SER A 4 16.36 11.21 -52.87
C SER A 4 15.69 11.92 -51.70
N ASN A 5 14.97 13.02 -51.96
CA ASN A 5 14.21 13.75 -50.94
C ASN A 5 12.99 12.96 -50.47
N LEU A 6 12.33 12.23 -51.36
CA LEU A 6 11.20 11.37 -51.00
C LEU A 6 11.65 10.22 -50.09
N PHE A 7 12.75 9.55 -50.47
CA PHE A 7 13.31 8.45 -49.68
C PHE A 7 13.78 8.92 -48.30
N ARG A 8 14.44 10.08 -48.22
CA ARG A 8 14.85 10.69 -46.95
C ARG A 8 13.66 11.02 -46.05
N ASN A 9 12.59 11.58 -46.62
CA ASN A 9 11.39 11.94 -45.85
C ASN A 9 10.65 10.69 -45.32
N ILE A 10 10.64 9.61 -46.09
CA ILE A 10 10.08 8.32 -45.64
C ILE A 10 10.89 7.76 -44.46
N ILE A 11 12.22 7.82 -44.51
CA ILE A 11 13.08 7.38 -43.41
C ILE A 11 12.84 8.23 -42.15
N ILE A 12 12.73 9.55 -42.29
CA ILE A 12 12.46 10.44 -41.15
C ILE A 12 11.09 10.15 -40.53
N ALA A 13 10.06 9.97 -41.35
CA ALA A 13 8.72 9.62 -40.88
C ALA A 13 8.70 8.24 -40.19
N ALA A 14 9.40 7.25 -40.74
CA ALA A 14 9.54 5.93 -40.12
C ALA A 14 10.28 6.03 -38.78
N LEU A 15 11.42 6.72 -38.71
CA LEU A 15 12.17 6.92 -37.47
C LEU A 15 11.31 7.60 -36.40
N PHE A 16 10.59 8.67 -36.76
CA PHE A 16 9.68 9.35 -35.85
C PHE A 16 8.55 8.43 -35.38
N PHE A 17 7.97 7.63 -36.28
CA PHE A 17 6.96 6.64 -35.92
C PHE A 17 7.53 5.62 -34.94
N PHE A 18 8.72 5.06 -35.18
CA PHE A 18 9.32 4.07 -34.29
C PHE A 18 9.71 4.67 -32.92
N THR A 19 10.34 5.85 -32.87
CA THR A 19 10.66 6.50 -31.59
C THR A 19 9.42 6.93 -30.83
N PHE A 20 8.39 7.42 -31.52
CA PHE A 20 7.14 7.76 -30.86
C PHE A 20 6.40 6.50 -30.37
N TRP A 21 6.26 5.48 -31.21
CA TRP A 21 5.45 4.30 -30.92
C TRP A 21 6.11 3.36 -29.90
N PHE A 22 7.43 3.21 -29.93
CA PHE A 22 8.17 2.29 -29.06
C PHE A 22 9.02 2.98 -27.99
N GLY A 23 9.29 4.29 -28.11
CA GLY A 23 10.04 5.05 -27.12
C GLY A 23 9.14 5.93 -26.25
N ILE A 24 8.49 6.92 -26.86
CA ILE A 24 7.77 7.98 -26.13
C ILE A 24 6.41 7.51 -25.62
N ARG A 25 5.59 6.91 -26.48
CA ARG A 25 4.23 6.46 -26.14
C ARG A 25 4.23 5.51 -24.94
N PRO A 26 5.07 4.46 -24.87
CA PRO A 26 5.09 3.55 -23.73
C PRO A 26 5.53 4.20 -22.40
N ILE A 27 6.31 5.29 -22.45
CA ILE A 27 6.70 6.07 -21.28
C ILE A 27 5.51 6.91 -20.80
N ILE A 28 4.77 7.53 -21.71
CA ILE A 28 3.60 8.36 -21.39
C ILE A 28 2.41 7.50 -20.90
N THR A 29 2.19 6.34 -21.51
CA THR A 29 1.09 5.44 -21.14
C THR A 29 1.39 4.58 -19.91
N GLY A 30 2.66 4.52 -19.47
CA GLY A 30 3.10 3.66 -18.37
C GLY A 30 3.27 2.19 -18.74
N ASP A 31 3.13 1.83 -20.03
CA ASP A 31 3.28 0.45 -20.52
C ASP A 31 4.69 -0.12 -20.28
N GLU A 32 5.73 0.71 -20.34
CA GLU A 32 7.11 0.31 -20.02
C GLU A 32 7.28 -0.07 -18.54
N PHE A 33 6.63 0.68 -17.65
CA PHE A 33 6.64 0.38 -16.22
C PHE A 33 5.90 -0.93 -15.96
N GLN A 34 4.72 -1.10 -16.54
CA GLN A 34 3.93 -2.33 -16.49
C GLN A 34 4.72 -3.53 -17.05
N ARG A 35 5.45 -3.35 -18.15
CA ARG A 35 6.27 -4.41 -18.78
C ARG A 35 7.51 -4.75 -17.96
N LYS A 36 8.12 -3.79 -17.27
CA LYS A 36 9.20 -4.03 -16.31
C LYS A 36 8.71 -4.79 -15.08
N ILE A 37 7.52 -4.44 -14.56
CA ILE A 37 6.90 -5.17 -13.45
C ILE A 37 6.49 -6.59 -13.89
N LYS A 38 5.86 -6.76 -15.05
CA LYS A 38 5.51 -8.07 -15.63
C LYS A 38 6.71 -8.97 -15.95
N LYS A 39 7.93 -8.44 -15.99
CA LYS A 39 9.15 -9.23 -16.23
C LYS A 39 9.58 -10.04 -15.00
N GLY A 40 9.08 -9.71 -13.80
CA GLY A 40 9.17 -10.62 -12.66
C GLY A 40 8.12 -11.72 -12.81
N GLU A 41 8.52 -12.99 -12.79
CA GLU A 41 7.54 -14.07 -12.70
C GLU A 41 6.77 -13.93 -11.38
N SER A 42 5.43 -13.83 -11.46
CA SER A 42 4.59 -13.88 -10.26
C SER A 42 4.81 -15.21 -9.54
N PRO A 43 4.96 -15.21 -8.21
CA PRO A 43 5.22 -16.42 -7.46
C PRO A 43 4.07 -17.42 -7.59
N LYS A 44 4.43 -18.68 -7.89
CA LYS A 44 3.48 -19.76 -8.17
C LYS A 44 3.11 -20.59 -6.93
N GLY A 45 3.92 -20.53 -5.86
CA GLY A 45 3.63 -21.21 -4.60
C GLY A 45 2.37 -20.67 -3.94
N ILE A 46 1.68 -21.52 -3.17
CA ILE A 46 0.41 -21.18 -2.51
C ILE A 46 0.61 -20.01 -1.53
N ASN A 47 1.63 -20.08 -0.67
CA ASN A 47 1.96 -19.03 0.30
C ASN A 47 3.15 -18.15 -0.13
N GLN A 48 3.37 -18.04 -1.44
CA GLN A 48 4.41 -17.18 -2.01
C GLN A 48 3.76 -15.96 -2.67
N TYR A 49 4.23 -14.77 -2.30
CA TYR A 49 3.68 -13.51 -2.73
C TYR A 49 4.78 -12.58 -3.24
N SER A 50 4.41 -11.60 -4.07
CA SER A 50 5.32 -10.55 -4.52
C SER A 50 5.43 -9.44 -3.49
N LEU A 51 4.37 -9.22 -2.71
CA LEU A 51 4.27 -8.26 -1.64
C LEU A 51 3.38 -8.83 -0.54
N VAL A 52 3.82 -8.69 0.71
CA VAL A 52 3.00 -8.99 1.89
C VAL A 52 2.95 -7.74 2.75
N VAL A 53 1.74 -7.33 3.12
CA VAL A 53 1.49 -6.19 4.00
C VAL A 53 0.81 -6.70 5.26
N PHE A 54 1.33 -6.30 6.42
CA PHE A 54 0.74 -6.59 7.72
C PHE A 54 0.10 -5.32 8.26
N GLY A 55 -1.15 -5.42 8.70
CA GLY A 55 -1.90 -4.27 9.18
C GLY A 55 -2.88 -3.71 8.14
N THR A 56 -4.13 -3.51 8.57
CA THR A 56 -5.23 -2.91 7.78
C THR A 56 -5.45 -1.44 8.12
N GLU A 57 -4.46 -0.80 8.70
CA GLU A 57 -4.34 0.63 8.87
C GLU A 57 -4.43 1.32 7.48
N PRO A 58 -4.92 2.57 7.40
CA PRO A 58 -5.03 3.32 6.15
C PRO A 58 -3.79 3.28 5.24
N GLU A 59 -2.59 3.30 5.80
CA GLU A 59 -1.32 3.20 5.07
C GLU A 59 -1.05 1.76 4.59
N GLY A 60 -1.32 0.76 5.44
CA GLY A 60 -1.29 -0.66 5.06
C GLY A 60 -2.25 -0.98 3.91
N LEU A 61 -3.50 -0.50 3.99
CA LEU A 61 -4.47 -0.59 2.90
C LEU A 61 -3.95 0.11 1.64
N ALA A 62 -3.39 1.31 1.76
CA ALA A 62 -2.84 2.03 0.63
C ALA A 62 -1.67 1.29 -0.04
N ALA A 63 -0.77 0.68 0.74
CA ALA A 63 0.33 -0.12 0.24
C ALA A 63 -0.17 -1.38 -0.48
N ALA A 64 -1.11 -2.11 0.12
CA ALA A 64 -1.65 -3.35 -0.44
C ALA A 64 -2.44 -3.09 -1.74
N LEU A 65 -3.31 -2.07 -1.76
CA LEU A 65 -4.04 -1.66 -2.95
C LEU A 65 -3.10 -1.18 -4.06
N SER A 66 -2.06 -0.42 -3.72
CA SER A 66 -1.05 0.02 -4.69
C SER A 66 -0.34 -1.18 -5.31
N GLY A 67 0.12 -2.14 -4.51
CA GLY A 67 0.77 -3.35 -4.99
C GLY A 67 -0.15 -4.17 -5.90
N ALA A 68 -1.40 -4.37 -5.48
CA ALA A 68 -2.38 -5.12 -6.24
C ALA A 68 -2.70 -4.48 -7.59
N ARG A 69 -2.90 -3.15 -7.64
CA ARG A 69 -3.16 -2.38 -8.86
C ARG A 69 -1.98 -2.35 -9.83
N LEU A 70 -0.77 -2.56 -9.33
CA LEU A 70 0.42 -2.79 -10.16
C LEU A 70 0.55 -4.23 -10.67
N GLY A 71 -0.43 -5.10 -10.35
CA GLY A 71 -0.45 -6.49 -10.77
C GLY A 71 0.39 -7.42 -9.91
N LEU A 72 0.89 -6.96 -8.75
CA LEU A 72 1.63 -7.82 -7.83
C LEU A 72 0.67 -8.78 -7.13
N LYS A 73 1.04 -10.05 -7.04
CA LYS A 73 0.35 -11.01 -6.17
C LYS A 73 0.57 -10.58 -4.72
N THR A 74 -0.43 -9.94 -4.14
CA THR A 74 -0.31 -9.21 -2.87
C THR A 74 -1.13 -9.90 -1.80
N LEU A 75 -0.53 -10.09 -0.63
CA LEU A 75 -1.23 -10.55 0.57
C LEU A 75 -1.32 -9.38 1.56
N LEU A 76 -2.50 -9.16 2.10
CA LEU A 76 -2.76 -8.27 3.23
C LEU A 76 -3.20 -9.12 4.42
N VAL A 77 -2.52 -9.00 5.56
CA VAL A 77 -2.74 -9.82 6.74
C VAL A 77 -3.02 -8.92 7.95
N THR A 78 -4.06 -9.22 8.71
CA THR A 78 -4.38 -8.49 9.94
C THR A 78 -4.88 -9.43 11.04
N GLN A 79 -4.59 -9.07 12.29
CA GLN A 79 -5.15 -9.73 13.48
C GLN A 79 -6.62 -9.35 13.70
N ASP A 80 -7.06 -8.22 13.12
CA ASP A 80 -8.44 -7.76 13.22
C ASP A 80 -9.42 -8.62 12.43
N SER A 81 -10.69 -8.58 12.84
CA SER A 81 -11.80 -9.24 12.15
C SER A 81 -12.36 -8.45 10.95
N ASP A 82 -11.98 -7.18 10.83
CA ASP A 82 -12.39 -6.26 9.78
C ASP A 82 -11.28 -5.21 9.53
N PRO A 83 -11.30 -4.45 8.41
CA PRO A 83 -10.25 -3.47 8.10
C PRO A 83 -10.44 -2.14 8.84
N GLY A 84 -11.12 -2.14 9.98
CA GLY A 84 -11.41 -0.92 10.74
C GLY A 84 -10.18 -0.33 11.41
N SER A 85 -9.20 -1.16 11.82
CA SER A 85 -7.91 -0.75 12.39
C SER A 85 -8.02 0.39 13.43
N TYR A 86 -7.03 1.28 13.51
CA TYR A 86 -7.07 2.42 14.43
C TYR A 86 -8.19 3.42 14.11
N VAL A 87 -8.76 3.40 12.90
CA VAL A 87 -9.93 4.24 12.58
C VAL A 87 -11.12 3.80 13.45
N LYS A 88 -11.31 2.49 13.63
CA LYS A 88 -12.33 1.90 14.50
C LYS A 88 -11.96 1.97 15.98
N SER A 89 -10.76 1.51 16.36
CA SER A 89 -10.39 1.45 17.79
C SER A 89 -10.19 2.84 18.40
N GLY A 90 -9.63 3.77 17.64
CA GLY A 90 -9.45 5.17 18.03
C GLY A 90 -10.67 6.06 17.81
N LEU A 91 -11.77 5.53 17.23
CA LEU A 91 -12.98 6.28 16.88
C LEU A 91 -12.69 7.53 16.04
N VAL A 92 -11.80 7.39 15.05
CA VAL A 92 -11.49 8.48 14.12
C VAL A 92 -12.71 8.70 13.24
N THR A 93 -13.32 9.88 13.33
CA THR A 93 -14.55 10.24 12.58
C THR A 93 -14.35 11.43 11.64
N TYR A 94 -13.12 11.94 11.56
CA TYR A 94 -12.78 13.08 10.72
C TYR A 94 -11.38 12.91 10.13
N THR A 95 -11.20 13.35 8.89
CA THR A 95 -9.88 13.53 8.28
C THR A 95 -9.88 14.71 7.33
N SER A 96 -8.71 15.30 7.10
CA SER A 96 -8.50 16.31 6.06
C SER A 96 -7.23 15.99 5.28
N PRO A 97 -7.23 16.11 3.94
CA PRO A 97 -6.00 15.97 3.18
C PRO A 97 -5.08 17.16 3.46
N ASP A 98 -3.79 16.93 3.35
CA ASP A 98 -2.78 17.98 3.40
C ASP A 98 -2.76 18.79 2.11
N TYR A 99 -2.34 20.05 2.24
CA TYR A 99 -2.23 20.98 1.13
C TYR A 99 -0.87 21.69 1.17
N ALA A 100 -0.28 21.91 -0.01
CA ALA A 100 0.88 22.77 -0.17
C ALA A 100 0.62 23.86 -1.19
N ILE A 101 1.41 24.94 -1.14
CA ILE A 101 1.47 25.93 -2.22
C ILE A 101 2.53 25.47 -3.21
N VAL A 102 2.12 25.13 -4.43
CA VAL A 102 3.00 24.74 -5.54
C VAL A 102 2.74 25.71 -6.68
N GLU A 103 3.81 26.38 -7.14
CA GLU A 103 3.74 27.37 -8.22
C GLU A 103 2.69 28.48 -7.96
N GLY A 104 2.60 28.95 -6.72
CA GLY A 104 1.66 30.00 -6.30
C GLY A 104 0.21 29.53 -6.16
N SER A 105 -0.09 28.23 -6.31
CA SER A 105 -1.44 27.68 -6.21
C SER A 105 -1.55 26.64 -5.08
N LYS A 106 -2.67 26.65 -4.34
CA LYS A 106 -2.95 25.64 -3.31
C LYS A 106 -3.26 24.31 -4.00
N LYS A 107 -2.44 23.29 -3.73
CA LYS A 107 -2.56 21.94 -4.28
C LYS A 107 -2.77 20.94 -3.15
N LYS A 108 -3.71 20.03 -3.35
CA LYS A 108 -3.95 18.89 -2.46
C LYS A 108 -2.83 17.86 -2.63
N LEU A 109 -2.25 17.41 -1.53
CA LEU A 109 -1.15 16.43 -1.54
C LEU A 109 -1.70 15.00 -1.52
N ASN A 110 -2.67 14.71 -0.66
CA ASN A 110 -3.27 13.38 -0.57
C ASN A 110 -4.34 13.20 -1.67
N ASN A 111 -4.06 12.29 -2.61
CA ASN A 111 -4.92 11.96 -3.74
C ASN A 111 -5.00 10.43 -3.88
N GLY A 112 -5.67 9.94 -4.94
CA GLY A 112 -5.71 8.51 -5.25
C GLY A 112 -6.44 7.71 -4.18
N ILE A 113 -5.75 6.71 -3.59
CA ILE A 113 -6.35 5.82 -2.59
C ILE A 113 -6.91 6.59 -1.39
N TYR A 114 -6.27 7.70 -0.99
CA TYR A 114 -6.83 8.58 0.04
C TYR A 114 -8.24 9.07 -0.33
N SER A 115 -8.43 9.58 -1.56
CA SER A 115 -9.73 10.05 -2.03
C SER A 115 -10.77 8.93 -2.10
N GLU A 116 -10.34 7.70 -2.37
CA GLU A 116 -11.25 6.54 -2.42
C GLU A 116 -11.73 6.09 -1.04
N LEU A 117 -10.88 6.24 -0.03
CA LEU A 117 -11.19 5.91 1.37
C LEU A 117 -11.98 7.02 2.07
N PHE A 118 -11.59 8.27 1.85
CA PHE A 118 -12.04 9.40 2.67
C PHE A 118 -12.74 10.51 1.87
N GLY A 119 -12.85 10.37 0.56
CA GLY A 119 -13.40 11.39 -0.32
C GLY A 119 -12.39 12.48 -0.70
N GLU A 120 -12.74 13.29 -1.70
CA GLU A 120 -11.85 14.30 -2.29
C GLU A 120 -11.36 15.36 -1.31
N THR A 121 -12.18 15.72 -0.33
CA THR A 121 -11.89 16.76 0.66
C THR A 121 -11.60 16.19 2.04
N GLY A 122 -11.63 14.87 2.21
CA GLY A 122 -11.88 14.29 3.53
C GLY A 122 -13.25 14.72 4.05
N GLY A 123 -13.37 14.86 5.37
CA GLY A 123 -14.57 15.31 6.07
C GLY A 123 -14.93 14.38 7.22
N ASN A 124 -16.15 14.57 7.74
CA ASN A 124 -16.72 13.67 8.72
C ASN A 124 -17.16 12.37 8.04
N PHE A 125 -16.95 11.23 8.70
CA PHE A 125 -17.40 9.94 8.25
C PHE A 125 -17.76 9.06 9.45
N SER A 126 -18.62 8.06 9.24
CA SER A 126 -18.84 7.03 10.24
C SER A 126 -17.80 5.92 10.10
N VAL A 127 -17.42 5.30 11.22
CA VAL A 127 -16.53 4.13 11.22
C VAL A 127 -17.09 3.00 10.33
N THR A 128 -18.41 2.82 10.33
CA THR A 128 -19.09 1.84 9.47
C THR A 128 -18.93 2.13 7.98
N ASP A 129 -19.03 3.40 7.57
CA ASP A 129 -18.83 3.81 6.17
C ASP A 129 -17.38 3.61 5.73
N TYR A 130 -16.43 3.89 6.62
CA TYR A 130 -15.02 3.61 6.39
C TYR A 130 -14.77 2.11 6.17
N ILE A 131 -15.22 1.25 7.10
CA ILE A 131 -15.05 -0.21 6.98
C ILE A 131 -15.69 -0.75 5.70
N THR A 132 -16.87 -0.25 5.35
CA THR A 132 -17.59 -0.64 4.13
C THR A 132 -16.83 -0.22 2.87
N SER A 133 -16.31 1.01 2.85
CA SER A 133 -15.49 1.52 1.75
C SER A 133 -14.19 0.74 1.63
N ALA A 134 -13.51 0.53 2.76
CA ALA A 134 -12.52 -0.49 3.10
C ALA A 134 -12.61 -1.76 2.24
N LYS A 135 -13.62 -2.55 2.60
CA LYS A 135 -13.90 -3.85 1.98
C LYS A 135 -14.18 -3.71 0.49
N ARG A 136 -15.04 -2.76 0.11
CA ARG A 136 -15.46 -2.57 -1.29
C ARG A 136 -14.29 -2.24 -2.23
N ILE A 137 -13.31 -1.44 -1.80
CA ILE A 137 -12.16 -1.12 -2.65
C ILE A 137 -11.21 -2.31 -2.77
N MET A 138 -10.98 -3.05 -1.68
CA MET A 138 -10.15 -4.25 -1.71
C MET A 138 -10.75 -5.38 -2.55
N GLU A 139 -12.05 -5.61 -2.46
CA GLU A 139 -12.77 -6.66 -3.21
C GLU A 139 -12.69 -6.48 -4.74
N LYS A 140 -12.38 -5.27 -5.21
CA LYS A 140 -12.19 -5.00 -6.65
C LYS A 140 -10.83 -5.46 -7.17
N GLU A 141 -9.85 -5.66 -6.28
CA GLU A 141 -8.48 -5.95 -6.67
C GLU A 141 -8.25 -7.46 -6.77
N GLN A 142 -8.21 -7.99 -8.00
CA GLN A 142 -8.11 -9.45 -8.25
C GLN A 142 -6.80 -10.08 -7.77
N SER A 143 -5.74 -9.29 -7.68
CA SER A 143 -4.39 -9.72 -7.26
C SER A 143 -4.17 -9.56 -5.75
N LEU A 144 -5.17 -9.09 -5.00
CA LEU A 144 -5.13 -8.90 -3.56
C LEU A 144 -5.84 -10.06 -2.85
N THR A 145 -5.12 -10.73 -1.96
CA THR A 145 -5.70 -11.65 -0.97
C THR A 145 -5.69 -10.99 0.39
N VAL A 146 -6.76 -11.14 1.17
CA VAL A 146 -6.86 -10.56 2.52
C VAL A 146 -7.12 -11.66 3.55
N TRP A 147 -6.28 -11.73 4.59
CA TRP A 147 -6.43 -12.63 5.73
C TRP A 147 -6.75 -11.84 7.00
N TYR A 148 -8.02 -11.90 7.41
CA TYR A 148 -8.48 -11.40 8.71
C TYR A 148 -8.30 -12.45 9.81
N ASN A 149 -8.26 -12.03 11.07
CA ASN A 149 -8.07 -12.89 12.24
C ASN A 149 -6.81 -13.76 12.15
N ALA A 150 -5.75 -13.24 11.53
CA ALA A 150 -4.49 -13.95 11.35
C ALA A 150 -3.48 -13.52 12.43
N GLY A 151 -3.06 -14.46 13.27
CA GLY A 151 -2.08 -14.20 14.34
C GLY A 151 -0.64 -14.21 13.81
N PHE A 152 0.19 -13.24 14.22
CA PHE A 152 1.61 -13.21 13.86
C PHE A 152 2.41 -14.06 14.85
N LEU A 153 3.23 -14.99 14.36
CA LEU A 153 3.91 -15.98 15.21
C LEU A 153 5.42 -15.76 15.33
N SER A 154 6.12 -15.68 14.19
CA SER A 154 7.58 -15.58 14.17
C SER A 154 8.09 -15.12 12.80
N ALA A 155 9.26 -14.50 12.76
CA ALA A 155 9.99 -14.18 11.53
C ALA A 155 11.15 -15.15 11.31
N GLU A 156 11.35 -15.58 10.06
CA GLU A 156 12.55 -16.30 9.63
C GLU A 156 13.53 -15.29 9.04
N ILE A 157 14.63 -15.06 9.76
CA ILE A 157 15.60 -14.01 9.45
C ILE A 157 16.96 -14.65 9.19
N ASP A 158 17.58 -14.26 8.08
CA ASP A 158 18.96 -14.62 7.74
C ASP A 158 19.79 -13.34 7.58
N GLY A 159 20.66 -13.09 8.55
CA GLY A 159 21.41 -11.84 8.64
C GLY A 159 20.48 -10.62 8.75
N ASN A 160 20.45 -9.79 7.70
CA ASN A 160 19.61 -8.60 7.60
C ASN A 160 18.41 -8.78 6.66
N LYS A 161 18.12 -10.02 6.26
CA LYS A 161 17.04 -10.33 5.32
C LYS A 161 15.96 -11.15 6.01
N VAL A 162 14.72 -10.70 5.90
CA VAL A 162 13.54 -11.49 6.26
C VAL A 162 13.21 -12.41 5.09
N ASN A 163 13.24 -13.72 5.32
CA ASN A 163 12.93 -14.74 4.31
C ASN A 163 11.45 -15.15 4.34
N GLY A 164 10.84 -15.14 5.53
CA GLY A 164 9.44 -15.48 5.68
C GLY A 164 8.86 -15.06 7.03
N ILE A 165 7.55 -14.95 7.09
CA ILE A 165 6.80 -14.68 8.32
C ILE A 165 5.82 -15.83 8.53
N SER A 166 5.88 -16.46 9.69
CA SER A 166 4.91 -17.45 10.12
C SER A 166 3.68 -16.77 10.72
N VAL A 167 2.50 -17.13 10.23
CA VAL A 167 1.21 -16.68 10.75
C VAL A 167 0.31 -17.87 11.09
N TYR A 168 -0.63 -17.65 12.01
CA TYR A 168 -1.73 -18.58 12.28
C TYR A 168 -3.00 -18.06 11.61
N TYR A 169 -3.55 -18.81 10.66
CA TYR A 169 -4.74 -18.44 9.91
C TYR A 169 -5.57 -19.68 9.59
N GLY A 170 -6.89 -19.58 9.66
CA GLY A 170 -7.79 -20.71 9.31
C GLY A 170 -7.63 -21.96 10.18
N GLY A 171 -7.02 -21.85 11.37
CA GLY A 171 -6.76 -23.00 12.24
C GLY A 171 -5.39 -23.66 12.03
N GLU A 172 -4.56 -23.15 11.11
CA GLU A 172 -3.27 -23.73 10.77
C GLU A 172 -2.14 -22.69 10.77
N LYS A 173 -0.91 -23.19 10.88
CA LYS A 173 0.30 -22.37 10.73
C LYS A 173 0.69 -22.30 9.26
N HIS A 174 0.88 -21.09 8.75
CA HIS A 174 1.36 -20.83 7.39
C HIS A 174 2.68 -20.05 7.44
N LEU A 175 3.71 -20.55 6.75
CA LEU A 175 4.90 -19.77 6.43
C LEU A 175 4.63 -18.99 5.13
N ILE A 176 4.62 -17.66 5.23
CA ILE A 176 4.45 -16.76 4.09
C ILE A 176 5.84 -16.30 3.63
N GLU A 177 6.12 -16.45 2.34
CA GLU A 177 7.37 -16.01 1.72
C GLU A 177 7.11 -14.87 0.72
N ALA A 178 7.95 -13.84 0.76
CA ALA A 178 7.91 -12.74 -0.20
C ALA A 178 9.28 -12.04 -0.27
N PRO A 179 9.59 -11.38 -1.41
CA PRO A 179 10.79 -10.55 -1.51
C PRO A 179 10.65 -9.23 -0.76
N VAL A 180 9.43 -8.79 -0.48
CA VAL A 180 9.12 -7.53 0.21
C VAL A 180 7.99 -7.76 1.21
N PHE A 181 8.25 -7.34 2.45
CA PHE A 181 7.28 -7.27 3.53
C PHE A 181 7.12 -5.80 3.94
N ILE A 182 5.89 -5.36 4.18
CA ILE A 182 5.58 -4.05 4.76
C ILE A 182 4.88 -4.31 6.08
N ASP A 183 5.47 -3.81 7.17
CA ASP A 183 4.78 -3.73 8.45
C ASP A 183 4.10 -2.36 8.53
N ALA A 184 2.77 -2.38 8.50
CA ALA A 184 1.90 -1.24 8.70
C ALA A 184 0.97 -1.46 9.92
N THR A 185 1.32 -2.40 10.81
CA THR A 185 0.62 -2.56 12.09
C THR A 185 0.85 -1.34 12.96
N GLU A 186 -0.15 -0.95 13.76
CA GLU A 186 -0.11 0.24 14.61
C GLU A 186 1.18 0.36 15.45
N ASN A 187 1.67 -0.75 15.99
CA ASN A 187 2.82 -0.76 16.91
C ASN A 187 4.12 -1.32 16.29
N GLY A 188 4.14 -1.71 15.02
CA GLY A 188 5.28 -2.40 14.43
C GLY A 188 5.49 -3.80 14.99
N ASP A 189 4.40 -4.56 15.13
CA ASP A 189 4.41 -5.90 15.73
C ASP A 189 5.26 -6.88 14.92
N VAL A 190 5.26 -6.77 13.59
CA VAL A 190 6.08 -7.62 12.72
C VAL A 190 7.54 -7.19 12.75
N LEU A 191 7.83 -5.88 12.84
CA LEU A 191 9.18 -5.36 13.05
C LEU A 191 9.76 -5.87 14.37
N THR A 192 8.93 -5.95 15.42
CA THR A 192 9.32 -6.53 16.71
C THR A 192 9.67 -8.02 16.57
N LEU A 193 8.86 -8.80 15.85
CA LEU A 193 9.19 -10.20 15.52
C LEU A 193 10.50 -10.33 14.72
N CYS A 194 10.85 -9.30 13.96
CA CYS A 194 12.08 -9.23 13.19
C CYS A 194 13.30 -8.74 14.01
N ASN A 195 13.17 -8.58 15.33
CA ASN A 195 14.20 -8.02 16.22
C ASN A 195 14.72 -6.64 15.78
N VAL A 196 13.86 -5.84 15.15
CA VAL A 196 14.22 -4.46 14.78
C VAL A 196 14.28 -3.61 16.04
N PRO A 197 15.40 -2.90 16.30
CA PRO A 197 15.49 -1.99 17.44
C PRO A 197 14.47 -0.85 17.31
N TYR A 198 13.82 -0.52 18.42
CA TYR A 198 12.84 0.57 18.49
C TYR A 198 13.04 1.41 19.74
N PHE A 199 12.40 2.58 19.75
CA PHE A 199 12.33 3.49 20.89
C PHE A 199 10.87 3.58 21.36
N THR A 200 10.69 3.88 22.65
CA THR A 200 9.35 4.13 23.21
C THR A 200 9.17 5.62 23.52
N GLY A 201 8.01 6.17 23.15
CA GLY A 201 7.74 7.60 23.34
C GLY A 201 8.76 8.45 22.60
N SER A 202 9.24 9.52 23.24
CA SER A 202 10.18 10.48 22.67
C SER A 202 11.66 10.16 23.00
N ALA A 203 11.96 8.89 23.28
CA ALA A 203 13.32 8.46 23.63
C ALA A 203 14.31 8.62 22.47
N ASP A 204 13.83 8.59 21.23
CA ASP A 204 14.61 8.82 20.00
C ASP A 204 15.19 10.24 19.91
N ILE A 205 14.49 11.24 20.46
CA ILE A 205 14.95 12.63 20.55
C ILE A 205 15.57 12.98 21.92
N GLY A 206 15.91 11.96 22.73
CA GLY A 206 16.57 12.15 24.02
C GLY A 206 15.66 12.56 25.18
N VAL A 207 14.34 12.36 25.04
CA VAL A 207 13.35 12.69 26.09
C VAL A 207 12.64 11.39 26.54
N PRO A 208 13.30 10.56 27.36
CA PRO A 208 12.73 9.28 27.80
C PRO A 208 11.49 9.47 28.68
N ASN A 209 10.59 8.49 28.67
CA ASN A 209 9.31 8.49 29.41
C ASN A 209 8.36 9.66 29.07
N SER A 210 8.55 10.29 27.90
CA SER A 210 7.63 11.30 27.37
C SER A 210 6.83 10.70 26.22
N TYR A 211 5.50 10.69 26.36
CA TYR A 211 4.56 10.10 25.40
C TYR A 211 3.64 11.18 24.86
N MET A 212 3.10 10.97 23.65
CA MET A 212 2.11 11.87 23.09
C MET A 212 0.85 11.90 23.99
N PRO A 213 0.22 13.07 24.17
CA PRO A 213 -1.06 13.15 24.84
C PRO A 213 -2.10 12.36 24.05
N VAL A 214 -2.97 11.63 24.75
CA VAL A 214 -4.07 10.87 24.15
C VAL A 214 -5.36 11.67 24.18
N GLU A 215 -6.19 11.49 23.16
CA GLU A 215 -7.56 11.98 23.14
C GLU A 215 -8.50 10.87 23.59
N TYR A 216 -9.49 11.20 24.43
CA TYR A 216 -10.51 10.25 24.87
C TYR A 216 -11.74 10.38 23.99
N ASN A 217 -11.92 9.41 23.09
CA ASN A 217 -13.10 9.31 22.25
C ASN A 217 -14.13 8.34 22.86
N PHE A 218 -15.41 8.69 22.79
CA PHE A 218 -16.50 7.85 23.26
C PHE A 218 -17.73 7.98 22.35
N ILE A 219 -18.54 6.93 22.31
CA ILE A 219 -19.82 6.91 21.60
C ILE A 219 -20.93 7.03 22.64
N ILE A 220 -21.90 7.92 22.39
CA ILE A 220 -23.19 7.90 23.09
C ILE A 220 -24.17 7.18 22.16
N SER A 221 -24.70 6.03 22.60
CA SER A 221 -25.76 5.30 21.90
C SER A 221 -27.13 5.66 22.47
N ASP A 222 -28.19 5.35 21.70
CA ASP A 222 -29.59 5.41 22.15
C ASP A 222 -30.12 6.83 22.48
N VAL A 223 -29.61 7.84 21.76
CA VAL A 223 -30.10 9.24 21.79
C VAL A 223 -31.12 9.50 20.69
#